data_AF-A0A7Y2G1P6-F1
#
_entry.id   AF-A0A7Y2G1P6-F1
#
_cell.length_a   1.000
_cell.length_b   1.000
_cell.length_c   1.000
_cell.angle_alpha   90.00
_cell.angle_beta   90.00
_cell.angle_gamma   90.00
#
_symmetry.space_group_name_H-M   'P 1'
#
loop_
_entity.id
_entity.type
_entity.pdbx_description
1 polymer ?
#
loop_
_entity_poly.entity_id
_entity_poly.type
_entity_poly.pdbx_seq_one_letter_code
_entity_poly.pdbx_strand_id
1 'polypeptide(L)'
;MNDTKNEDKSIDPSISEHMDAVVDYLLRDRDFLITREIRTKIEELNQILILATNQRLKVTVQSTDTQLPDGSIVTSLSVDVHKKIG
;
A
#
# COMPACT_ATOMS: atom_id res chain seq x y z
N MET A 1 -10.48 -43.74 30.88
CA MET A 1 -11.02 -42.90 29.79
C MET A 1 -11.43 -41.59 30.42
N ASN A 2 -10.65 -40.52 30.20
CA ASN A 2 -11.00 -39.19 30.67
C ASN A 2 -11.53 -38.42 29.46
N ASP A 3 -12.85 -38.25 29.41
CA ASP A 3 -13.51 -37.45 28.39
C ASP A 3 -13.28 -35.97 28.69
N THR A 4 -12.37 -35.36 27.94
CA THR A 4 -12.27 -33.90 27.82
C THR A 4 -13.55 -33.38 27.18
N LYS A 5 -14.45 -32.83 27.99
CA LYS A 5 -15.52 -31.94 27.52
C LYS A 5 -14.86 -30.70 26.92
N ASN A 6 -14.84 -30.64 25.59
CA ASN A 6 -14.60 -29.39 24.88
C ASN A 6 -15.80 -28.49 25.17
N GLU A 7 -15.63 -27.55 26.09
CA GLU A 7 -16.53 -26.41 26.25
C GLU A 7 -16.45 -25.60 24.97
N ASP A 8 -17.52 -25.69 24.17
CA ASP A 8 -17.76 -24.82 23.03
C ASP A 8 -17.93 -23.40 23.57
N LYS A 9 -16.83 -22.64 23.60
CA LYS A 9 -16.85 -21.21 23.90
C LYS A 9 -17.48 -20.50 22.72
N SER A 10 -18.81 -20.51 22.67
CA SER A 10 -19.59 -19.67 21.76
C SER A 10 -19.26 -18.23 22.11
N ILE A 11 -18.47 -17.58 21.25
CA ILE A 11 -18.16 -16.15 21.39
C ILE A 11 -19.49 -15.41 21.26
N ASP A 12 -19.79 -14.54 22.23
CA ASP A 12 -21.00 -13.71 22.21
C ASP A 12 -21.06 -12.95 20.87
N PRO A 13 -22.13 -13.14 20.06
CA PRO A 13 -22.22 -12.54 18.73
C PRO A 13 -22.12 -11.00 18.78
N SER A 14 -22.51 -10.36 19.88
CA SER A 14 -22.38 -8.90 20.04
C SER A 14 -20.92 -8.44 20.15
N ILE A 15 -20.04 -9.28 20.71
CA ILE A 15 -18.60 -9.03 20.82
C ILE A 15 -17.95 -9.21 19.45
N SER A 16 -18.36 -10.24 18.70
CA SER A 16 -17.88 -10.47 17.32
C SER A 16 -18.22 -9.28 16.42
N GLU A 17 -19.49 -8.83 16.44
CA GLU A 17 -19.95 -7.69 15.63
C GLU A 17 -19.22 -6.37 15.99
N HIS A 18 -18.92 -6.15 17.27
CA HIS A 18 -18.13 -4.99 17.69
C HIS A 18 -16.68 -5.07 17.20
N MET A 19 -16.06 -6.25 17.25
CA MET A 19 -14.70 -6.43 16.77
C MET A 19 -14.61 -6.25 15.25
N ASP A 20 -15.58 -6.77 14.51
CA ASP A 20 -15.66 -6.59 13.05
C ASP A 20 -15.80 -5.10 12.69
N ALA A 21 -16.65 -4.35 13.40
CA ALA A 21 -16.79 -2.91 13.18
C ALA A 21 -15.50 -2.11 13.47
N VAL A 22 -14.73 -2.52 14.49
CA VAL A 22 -13.43 -1.90 14.82
C VAL A 22 -12.39 -2.24 13.75
N VAL A 23 -12.35 -3.48 13.29
CA VAL A 23 -11.44 -3.91 12.20
C VAL A 23 -11.76 -3.13 10.92
N ASP A 24 -13.03 -3.00 10.55
CA ASP A 24 -13.45 -2.23 9.39
C ASP A 24 -13.06 -0.75 9.49
N TYR A 25 -13.19 -0.15 10.68
CA TYR A 25 -12.76 1.22 10.91
C TYR A 25 -11.25 1.38 10.75
N LEU A 26 -10.46 0.47 11.33
CA LEU A 26 -9.00 0.48 11.23
C LEU A 26 -8.51 0.25 9.79
N LEU A 27 -9.17 -0.64 9.04
CA LEU A 27 -8.88 -0.89 7.63
C LEU A 27 -9.19 0.34 6.78
N ARG A 28 -10.34 0.99 6.99
CA ARG A 28 -10.69 2.23 6.29
C ARG A 28 -9.71 3.37 6.57
N ASP A 29 -9.29 3.53 7.82
CA ASP A 29 -8.29 4.54 8.18
C ASP A 29 -6.95 4.25 7.51
N ARG A 30 -6.54 2.98 7.45
CA ARG A 30 -5.33 2.56 6.73
C ARG A 30 -5.43 2.84 5.24
N ASP A 31 -6.54 2.50 4.60
CA ASP A 31 -6.77 2.76 3.17
C ASP A 31 -6.76 4.26 2.86
N PHE A 32 -7.34 5.07 3.75
CA PHE A 32 -7.32 6.52 3.65
C PHE A 32 -5.90 7.07 3.75
N LEU A 33 -5.11 6.62 4.74
CA LEU A 33 -3.71 7.03 4.92
C LEU A 33 -2.85 6.64 3.72
N ILE A 34 -3.00 5.42 3.21
CA ILE A 34 -2.29 4.93 2.02
C ILE A 34 -2.66 5.79 0.81
N THR A 35 -3.95 6.03 0.57
CA THR A 35 -4.42 6.85 -0.55
C THR A 35 -3.85 8.26 -0.48
N ARG A 36 -3.80 8.84 0.73
CA ARG A 36 -3.21 10.16 0.96
C ARG A 36 -1.72 10.17 0.65
N GLU A 37 -0.97 9.18 1.13
CA GLU A 37 0.46 9.07 0.88
C GLU A 37 0.77 8.89 -0.61
N ILE A 38 0.02 8.02 -1.30
CA ILE A 38 0.14 7.82 -2.75
C ILE A 38 -0.08 9.15 -3.49
N ARG A 39 -1.13 9.90 -3.14
CA ARG A 39 -1.41 11.20 -3.75
C ARG A 39 -0.23 12.16 -3.57
N THR A 40 0.29 12.28 -2.35
CA THR A 40 1.43 13.14 -2.05
C THR A 40 2.66 12.73 -2.88
N LYS A 41 2.96 11.44 -2.99
CA LYS A 41 4.10 10.94 -3.79
C LYS A 41 3.93 11.23 -5.29
N ILE A 42 2.71 11.13 -5.82
CA ILE A 42 2.41 11.50 -7.21
C ILE A 42 2.64 13.00 -7.44
N GLU A 43 2.20 13.85 -6.52
CA GLU A 43 2.41 15.30 -6.62
C GLU A 43 3.90 15.67 -6.58
N GLU A 44 4.68 15.06 -5.68
CA GLU A 44 6.13 15.23 -5.59
C GLU A 44 6.84 14.79 -6.88
N LEU A 45 6.49 13.60 -7.41
CA LEU A 45 7.05 13.10 -8.67
C LEU A 45 6.73 14.05 -9.83
N ASN A 46 5.50 14.55 -9.93
CA ASN A 46 5.11 15.51 -10.96
C ASN A 46 5.96 16.79 -10.90
N GLN A 47 6.19 17.34 -9.70
CA GLN A 47 7.05 18.51 -9.54
C GLN A 47 8.49 18.23 -9.99
N ILE A 48 9.05 17.09 -9.62
CA ILE A 48 10.40 16.68 -10.04
C ILE A 48 10.49 16.56 -11.57
N LEU A 49 9.49 15.95 -12.20
CA LEU A 49 9.44 15.77 -13.66
C LEU A 49 9.32 17.11 -14.41
N ILE A 50 8.52 18.05 -13.88
CA ILE A 50 8.41 19.41 -14.44
C ILE A 50 9.75 20.12 -14.35
N LEU A 51 10.42 20.08 -13.19
CA LEU A 51 11.73 20.69 -13.00
C LEU A 51 12.79 20.06 -13.92
N ALA A 52 12.79 18.73 -14.04
CA ALA A 52 13.69 18.00 -14.93
C ALA A 52 13.49 18.40 -16.40
N THR A 53 12.24 18.56 -16.83
CA THR A 53 11.88 19.03 -18.18
C THR A 53 12.42 20.44 -18.43
N ASN A 54 12.15 21.37 -17.50
CA ASN A 54 12.60 22.76 -17.60
C ASN A 54 14.13 22.89 -17.64
N GLN A 55 14.83 22.01 -16.93
CA GLN A 55 16.29 21.95 -16.89
C GLN A 55 16.91 21.07 -18.00
N ARG A 56 16.09 20.55 -18.92
CA ARG A 56 16.51 19.65 -20.02
C ARG A 56 17.29 18.43 -19.54
N LEU A 57 16.93 17.90 -18.38
CA LEU A 57 17.51 16.68 -17.80
C LEU A 57 16.95 15.45 -18.54
N LYS A 58 17.74 14.37 -18.56
CA LYS A 58 17.28 13.07 -19.05
C LYS A 58 16.56 12.37 -17.89
N VAL A 59 15.30 12.01 -18.10
CA VAL A 59 14.52 11.21 -17.15
C VAL A 59 14.42 9.79 -17.69
N THR A 60 14.68 8.81 -16.85
CA THR A 60 14.45 7.38 -17.11
C THR A 60 13.43 6.87 -16.12
N VAL A 61 12.39 6.20 -16.61
CA VAL A 61 11.35 5.60 -15.78
C VAL A 61 11.36 4.09 -16.03
N GLN A 62 11.49 3.31 -14.96
CA GLN A 62 11.48 1.86 -15.01
C GLN A 62 10.38 1.32 -14.10
N SER A 63 9.57 0.42 -14.62
CA SER A 63 8.55 -0.30 -13.85
C SER A 63 9.00 -1.73 -13.69
N THR A 64 8.94 -2.26 -12.47
CA THR A 64 9.25 -3.65 -12.17
C THR A 64 8.09 -4.27 -11.42
N ASP A 65 7.50 -5.31 -12.00
CA ASP A 65 6.44 -6.08 -11.37
C ASP A 65 7.07 -7.24 -10.58
N THR A 66 6.68 -7.36 -9.32
CA THR A 66 7.12 -8.45 -8.43
C THR A 66 5.90 -9.24 -8.02
N GLN A 67 5.88 -10.53 -8.36
CA GLN A 67 4.85 -11.45 -7.89
C GLN A 67 5.10 -11.78 -6.41
N LEU A 68 4.09 -11.58 -5.57
CA LEU A 68 4.13 -11.95 -4.16
C LEU A 68 3.74 -13.43 -3.95
N PRO A 69 4.12 -14.03 -2.82
CA PRO A 69 3.79 -15.43 -2.50
C PRO A 69 2.29 -15.73 -2.44
N ASP A 70 1.45 -14.71 -2.20
CA ASP A 70 -0.02 -14.81 -2.21
C ASP A 70 -0.64 -14.73 -3.62
N GLY A 71 0.18 -14.63 -4.66
CA GLY A 71 -0.23 -14.51 -6.05
C GLY A 71 -0.54 -13.08 -6.50
N SER A 72 -0.50 -12.09 -5.60
CA SER A 72 -0.65 -10.68 -5.98
C SER A 72 0.59 -10.15 -6.69
N ILE A 73 0.48 -8.99 -7.33
CA ILE A 73 1.58 -8.33 -8.04
C ILE A 73 1.81 -6.95 -7.43
N VAL A 74 3.04 -6.67 -7.05
CA VAL A 74 3.50 -5.34 -6.64
C VAL A 74 4.30 -4.71 -7.76
N THR A 75 3.82 -3.59 -8.29
CA THR A 75 4.54 -2.79 -9.28
C THR A 75 5.38 -1.72 -8.59
N SER A 76 6.70 -1.77 -8.77
CA SER A 76 7.64 -0.77 -8.30
C SER A 76 8.03 0.17 -9.44
N LEU A 77 7.92 1.49 -9.21
CA LEU A 77 8.34 2.52 -10.17
C LEU A 77 9.64 3.17 -9.71
N SER A 78 10.69 3.06 -10.52
CA SER A 78 11.97 3.75 -10.32
C SER A 78 12.10 4.89 -11.32
N VAL A 79 12.42 6.09 -10.83
CA VAL A 79 12.58 7.30 -11.64
C VAL A 79 13.99 7.86 -11.43
N ASP A 80 14.82 7.80 -12.46
CA ASP A 80 16.17 8.33 -12.47
C ASP A 80 16.25 9.62 -13.27
N VAL A 81 16.82 10.67 -12.67
CA VAL A 81 17.01 11.98 -13.31
C VAL A 81 18.50 12.27 -13.45
N HIS A 82 18.95 12.46 -14.68
CA HIS A 82 20.36 12.69 -15.00
C HIS A 82 20.55 14.01 -15.74
N LYS A 83 21.67 14.70 -15.47
CA LYS A 83 22.10 15.79 -16.34
C LYS A 83 22.31 15.25 -17.75
N LYS A 84 21.71 15.91 -18.74
CA LYS A 84 21.95 15.59 -20.15
C LYS A 84 23.38 16.02 -20.48
N ILE A 85 24.31 15.08 -20.41
CA ILE A 85 25.69 15.27 -20.89
C ILE A 85 25.61 15.08 -22.41
N GLY A 86 25.77 16.18 -23.14
CA GLY A 86 26.04 16.18 -24.57
C GLY A 86 27.52 15.99 -24.83
#